data_AF-A0A6C0HKB6-F1
#
_entry.id   AF-A0A6C0HKB6-F1
#
_cell.length_a   1.000
_cell.length_b   1.000
_cell.length_c   1.000
_cell.angle_alpha   90.00
_cell.angle_beta   90.00
_cell.angle_gamma   90.00
#
_symmetry.space_group_name_H-M   'P 1'
#
loop_
_entity.id
_entity.type
_entity.pdbx_description
1 polymer ?
#
loop_
_entity_poly.entity_id
_entity_poly.type
_entity_poly.pdbx_seq_one_letter_code
_entity_poly.pdbx_strand_id
1 'polypeptide(L)'
;MEALIQELSAQLPLHRGIASLALQNHIYGCFLLMEDLAQQAATLTGTHVQPFDWDLVEDFSEIGMRYGFIMDRQLADEVNSFSDSYQTAWVAWFQHVATEKRVEEVDETEDRIIGLLRQTVPAEEAFFSHALETGELSIEWKNKAVKILVEEAEVEDKVEDKDESSAQTVVPAPDSPHEEPPTKLSQAHIEKQEKPRRMFATTRRRHRDLKKNALSTTRRSHTASTVRPKPALLDTK
;
A
#
# COMPACT_ATOMS: atom_id res chain seq x y z
N MET A 1 -7.77 0.51 -15.63
CA MET A 1 -8.51 0.97 -14.43
C MET A 1 -9.66 0.04 -14.05
N GLU A 2 -10.71 -0.13 -14.87
CA GLU A 2 -11.91 -0.90 -14.45
C GLU A 2 -11.62 -2.34 -14.01
N ALA A 3 -10.75 -3.06 -14.73
CA ALA A 3 -10.34 -4.41 -14.34
C ALA A 3 -9.68 -4.45 -12.95
N LEU A 4 -8.86 -3.44 -12.62
CA LEU A 4 -8.22 -3.31 -11.31
C LEU A 4 -9.25 -3.06 -10.21
N ILE A 5 -10.19 -2.15 -10.43
CA ILE A 5 -11.25 -1.86 -9.46
C ILE A 5 -12.13 -3.08 -9.22
N GLN A 6 -12.46 -3.83 -10.29
CA GLN A 6 -13.25 -5.06 -10.18
C GLN A 6 -12.53 -6.12 -9.35
N GLU A 7 -11.25 -6.35 -9.61
CA GLU A 7 -10.46 -7.35 -8.89
C GLU A 7 -10.30 -6.97 -7.41
N LEU A 8 -9.99 -5.71 -7.11
CA LEU A 8 -9.94 -5.22 -5.73
C LEU A 8 -11.29 -5.38 -5.01
N SER A 9 -12.39 -5.14 -5.71
CA SER A 9 -13.73 -5.30 -5.14
C SER A 9 -14.06 -6.75 -4.82
N ALA A 10 -13.48 -7.71 -5.56
CA ALA A 10 -13.62 -9.13 -5.30
C ALA A 10 -12.71 -9.62 -4.16
N GLN A 11 -11.48 -9.11 -4.08
CA GLN A 11 -10.48 -9.55 -3.08
C GLN A 11 -10.75 -8.98 -1.68
N LEU A 12 -11.01 -7.67 -1.57
CA LEU A 12 -11.10 -6.98 -0.27
C LEU A 12 -12.09 -7.60 0.73
N PRO A 13 -13.28 -8.09 0.33
CA PRO A 13 -14.20 -8.71 1.28
C PRO A 13 -13.72 -10.07 1.81
N LEU A 14 -12.85 -10.78 1.08
CA LEU A 14 -12.44 -12.16 1.36
C LEU A 14 -11.34 -12.25 2.43
N HIS A 15 -10.52 -11.21 2.56
CA HIS A 15 -9.34 -11.21 3.40
C HIS A 15 -9.61 -10.59 4.77
N ARG A 16 -9.13 -11.24 5.84
CA ARG A 16 -9.19 -10.78 7.25
C ARG A 16 -7.85 -11.05 7.93
N GLY A 17 -7.60 -10.44 9.09
CA GLY A 17 -6.35 -10.69 9.82
C GLY A 17 -5.10 -10.34 9.00
N ILE A 18 -4.13 -11.26 8.92
CA ILE A 18 -2.86 -11.02 8.20
C ILE A 18 -3.07 -10.76 6.72
N ALA A 19 -3.98 -11.48 6.05
CA ALA A 19 -4.22 -11.32 4.63
C ALA A 19 -4.81 -9.93 4.32
N SER A 20 -5.68 -9.41 5.21
CA SER A 20 -6.22 -8.05 5.11
C SER A 20 -5.12 -7.00 5.31
N LEU A 21 -4.23 -7.22 6.28
CA LEU A 21 -3.07 -6.36 6.54
C LEU A 21 -2.10 -6.36 5.35
N ALA A 22 -1.79 -7.54 4.80
CA ALA A 22 -0.91 -7.75 3.66
C ALA A 22 -1.46 -7.05 2.41
N LEU A 23 -2.74 -7.25 2.10
CA LEU A 23 -3.41 -6.62 0.97
C LEU A 23 -3.39 -5.09 1.09
N GLN A 24 -3.71 -4.55 2.27
CA GLN A 24 -3.68 -3.12 2.51
C GLN A 24 -2.26 -2.53 2.41
N ASN A 25 -1.26 -3.20 2.97
CA ASN A 25 0.13 -2.79 2.87
C ASN A 25 0.63 -2.81 1.42
N HIS A 26 0.24 -3.83 0.67
CA HIS A 26 0.58 -3.96 -0.74
C HIS A 26 -0.09 -2.88 -1.60
N ILE A 27 -1.39 -2.63 -1.44
CA ILE A 27 -2.11 -1.56 -2.15
C ILE A 27 -1.47 -0.20 -1.87
N TYR A 28 -1.07 0.06 -0.62
CA TYR A 28 -0.33 1.27 -0.27
C TYR A 28 0.98 1.38 -1.04
N GLY A 29 1.75 0.29 -1.13
CA GLY A 29 2.96 0.26 -1.94
C GLY A 29 2.69 0.50 -3.43
N CYS A 30 1.60 -0.05 -3.97
CA CYS A 30 1.19 0.18 -5.36
C CYS A 30 0.89 1.66 -5.64
N PHE A 31 0.30 2.38 -4.70
CA PHE A 31 0.03 3.82 -4.85
C PHE A 31 1.33 4.59 -5.05
N LEU A 32 2.32 4.35 -4.19
CA LEU A 32 3.61 5.02 -4.30
C LEU A 32 4.34 4.68 -5.61
N LEU A 33 4.25 3.42 -6.07
CA LEU A 33 4.84 3.05 -7.34
C LEU A 33 4.14 3.72 -8.54
N MET A 34 2.80 3.78 -8.55
CA MET A 34 2.05 4.51 -9.59
C MET A 34 2.45 5.99 -9.62
N GLU A 35 2.53 6.62 -8.44
CA GLU A 35 2.94 8.01 -8.30
C GLU A 35 4.36 8.22 -8.86
N ASP A 36 5.31 7.35 -8.48
CA ASP A 36 6.70 7.44 -8.92
C ASP A 36 6.83 7.22 -10.43
N LEU A 37 6.03 6.33 -11.04
CA LEU A 37 5.99 6.14 -12.49
C LEU A 37 5.41 7.35 -13.22
N ALA A 38 4.29 7.92 -12.72
CA ALA A 38 3.66 9.08 -13.33
C ALA A 38 4.53 10.34 -13.24
N GLN A 39 5.21 10.53 -12.11
CA GLN A 39 6.12 11.64 -11.87
C GLN A 39 7.52 11.43 -12.45
N GLN A 40 7.77 10.27 -13.08
CA GLN A 40 9.07 9.89 -13.65
C GLN A 40 10.20 9.80 -12.62
N ALA A 41 9.88 9.61 -11.33
CA ALA A 41 10.84 9.25 -10.30
C ALA A 41 11.31 7.79 -10.45
N ALA A 42 10.45 6.94 -11.03
CA ALA A 42 10.77 5.60 -11.49
C ALA A 42 10.46 5.46 -12.98
N THR A 43 11.13 4.53 -13.66
CA THR A 43 10.85 4.17 -15.05
C THR A 43 10.65 2.67 -15.18
N LEU A 44 9.61 2.27 -15.93
CA LEU A 44 9.32 0.87 -16.24
C LEU A 44 9.76 0.57 -17.68
N THR A 45 10.70 -0.37 -17.84
CA THR A 45 11.17 -0.86 -19.15
C THR A 45 10.85 -2.33 -19.28
N GLY A 46 9.85 -2.68 -20.09
CA GLY A 46 9.28 -4.02 -20.07
C GLY A 46 8.63 -4.27 -18.71
N THR A 47 9.22 -5.17 -17.92
CA THR A 47 8.83 -5.48 -16.53
C THR A 47 9.77 -4.87 -15.50
N HIS A 48 10.93 -4.34 -15.90
CA HIS A 48 11.95 -3.88 -14.95
C HIS A 48 11.73 -2.43 -14.50
N VAL A 49 11.79 -2.19 -13.19
CA VAL A 49 11.60 -0.89 -12.56
C VAL A 49 12.95 -0.30 -12.15
N GLN A 50 13.28 0.88 -12.68
CA GLN A 50 14.50 1.65 -12.38
C GLN A 50 14.16 2.89 -11.54
N PRO A 51 15.07 3.41 -10.70
CA PRO A 51 16.50 3.05 -10.54
C PRO A 51 16.76 1.89 -9.56
N PHE A 52 15.70 1.25 -9.07
CA PHE A 52 15.78 0.26 -7.98
C PHE A 52 16.18 -1.15 -8.45
N ASP A 53 16.16 -1.39 -9.76
CA ASP A 53 16.60 -2.61 -10.44
C ASP A 53 15.92 -3.89 -9.91
N TRP A 54 14.60 -3.96 -10.10
CA TRP A 54 13.79 -5.14 -9.76
C TRP A 54 12.73 -5.42 -10.81
N ASP A 55 12.22 -6.64 -10.84
CA ASP A 55 11.24 -7.09 -11.84
C ASP A 55 9.81 -7.02 -11.29
N LEU A 56 8.95 -6.27 -11.96
CA LEU A 56 7.57 -6.01 -11.54
C LEU A 56 6.70 -7.27 -11.47
N VAL A 57 7.03 -8.29 -12.26
CA VAL A 57 6.27 -9.54 -12.32
C VAL A 57 6.84 -10.53 -11.31
N GLU A 58 8.16 -10.69 -11.23
CA GLU A 58 8.78 -11.65 -10.31
C GLU A 58 8.70 -11.18 -8.86
N ASP A 59 8.88 -9.88 -8.59
CA ASP A 59 8.92 -9.31 -7.25
C ASP A 59 7.61 -8.58 -6.88
N PHE A 60 6.50 -8.90 -7.55
CA PHE A 60 5.22 -8.20 -7.37
C PHE A 60 4.78 -8.17 -5.89
N SER A 61 4.81 -9.31 -5.22
CA SER A 61 4.43 -9.41 -3.81
C SER A 61 5.33 -8.59 -2.87
N GLU A 62 6.57 -8.30 -3.29
CA GLU A 62 7.50 -7.48 -2.52
C GLU A 62 7.22 -5.97 -2.61
N ILE A 63 6.24 -5.52 -3.39
CA ILE A 63 5.89 -4.08 -3.47
C ILE A 63 5.57 -3.52 -2.08
N GLY A 64 4.86 -4.28 -1.25
CA GLY A 64 4.58 -3.91 0.15
C GLY A 64 5.84 -3.81 1.01
N MET A 65 6.85 -4.66 0.77
CA MET A 65 8.15 -4.61 1.45
C MET A 65 9.02 -3.42 1.02
N ARG A 66 8.79 -2.89 -0.19
CA ARG A 66 9.59 -1.80 -0.77
C ARG A 66 8.97 -0.43 -0.50
N TYR A 67 7.64 -0.36 -0.52
CA TYR A 67 6.88 0.90 -0.50
C TYR A 67 5.76 0.93 0.55
N GLY A 68 5.50 -0.16 1.26
CA GLY A 68 4.45 -0.26 2.26
C GLY A 68 4.72 0.55 3.53
N PHE A 69 3.74 0.52 4.44
CA PHE A 69 3.85 1.09 5.78
C PHE A 69 4.34 0.08 6.83
N ILE A 70 4.42 -1.21 6.47
CA ILE A 70 5.08 -2.29 7.22
C ILE A 70 6.05 -3.02 6.29
N MET A 71 7.29 -3.20 6.75
CA MET A 71 8.35 -3.91 6.03
C MET A 71 8.56 -5.29 6.66
N ASP A 72 7.57 -6.17 6.53
CA ASP A 72 7.61 -7.54 7.04
C ASP A 72 7.42 -8.58 5.92
N ARG A 73 8.29 -9.60 5.90
CA ARG A 73 8.35 -10.61 4.83
C ARG A 73 7.13 -11.52 4.83
N GLN A 74 6.52 -11.79 6.00
CA GLN A 74 5.31 -12.60 6.09
C GLN A 74 4.17 -11.99 5.26
N LEU A 75 4.09 -10.65 5.22
CA LEU A 75 3.09 -9.97 4.40
C LEU A 75 3.31 -10.15 2.89
N ALA A 76 4.56 -10.30 2.44
CA ALA A 76 4.84 -10.59 1.04
C ALA A 76 4.45 -12.03 0.69
N ASP A 77 4.70 -12.96 1.60
CA ASP A 77 4.30 -14.37 1.43
C ASP A 77 2.77 -14.50 1.34
N GLU A 78 2.02 -13.75 2.15
CA GLU A 78 0.56 -13.67 2.07
C GLU A 78 0.07 -13.15 0.71
N VAL A 79 0.73 -12.14 0.13
CA VAL A 79 0.33 -11.61 -1.19
C VAL A 79 0.51 -12.65 -2.30
N ASN A 80 1.51 -13.55 -2.19
CA ASN A 80 1.69 -14.63 -3.16
C ASN A 80 0.51 -15.61 -3.18
N SER A 81 -0.32 -15.63 -2.14
CA SER A 81 -1.54 -16.46 -2.10
C SER A 81 -2.73 -15.83 -2.84
N PHE A 82 -2.62 -14.57 -3.26
CA PHE A 82 -3.70 -13.87 -3.96
C PHE A 82 -3.84 -14.34 -5.41
N SER A 83 -4.94 -13.94 -6.06
CA SER A 83 -5.22 -14.37 -7.43
C SER A 83 -4.19 -13.83 -8.44
N ASP A 84 -3.84 -14.64 -9.44
CA ASP A 84 -3.05 -14.16 -10.59
C ASP A 84 -3.72 -12.97 -11.31
N SER A 85 -5.05 -12.89 -11.25
CA SER A 85 -5.81 -11.77 -11.82
C SER A 85 -5.55 -10.46 -11.08
N TYR A 86 -5.30 -10.50 -9.75
CA TYR A 86 -4.88 -9.34 -8.96
C TYR A 86 -3.56 -8.77 -9.45
N GLN A 87 -2.55 -9.62 -9.58
CA GLN A 87 -1.26 -9.21 -10.13
C GLN A 87 -1.40 -8.69 -11.56
N THR A 88 -2.09 -9.43 -12.42
CA THR A 88 -2.26 -9.07 -13.84
C THR A 88 -2.91 -7.69 -13.98
N ALA A 89 -3.93 -7.39 -13.19
CA ALA A 89 -4.62 -6.10 -13.24
C ALA A 89 -3.73 -4.93 -12.80
N TRP A 90 -2.93 -5.12 -11.75
CA TRP A 90 -1.97 -4.11 -11.30
C TRP A 90 -0.84 -3.90 -12.30
N VAL A 91 -0.22 -4.97 -12.80
CA VAL A 91 0.88 -4.90 -13.78
C VAL A 91 0.43 -4.16 -15.04
N ALA A 92 -0.74 -4.51 -15.59
CA ALA A 92 -1.31 -3.81 -16.73
C ALA A 92 -1.54 -2.32 -16.45
N TRP A 93 -1.93 -1.99 -15.22
CA TRP A 93 -2.13 -0.61 -14.81
C TRP A 93 -0.82 0.17 -14.64
N PHE A 94 0.22 -0.42 -14.06
CA PHE A 94 1.54 0.20 -13.99
C PHE A 94 2.13 0.48 -15.38
N GLN A 95 1.96 -0.45 -16.33
CA GLN A 95 2.37 -0.26 -17.72
C GLN A 95 1.66 0.92 -18.38
N HIS A 96 0.35 1.04 -18.15
CA HIS A 96 -0.44 2.18 -18.62
C HIS A 96 0.07 3.50 -18.03
N VAL A 97 0.21 3.58 -16.70
CA VAL A 97 0.69 4.78 -16.00
C VAL A 97 2.10 5.17 -16.44
N ALA A 98 3.01 4.21 -16.61
CA ALA A 98 4.37 4.46 -17.10
C ALA A 98 4.41 5.02 -18.53
N THR A 99 3.40 4.71 -19.34
CA THR A 99 3.27 5.17 -20.73
C THR A 99 2.64 6.56 -20.79
N GLU A 100 1.48 6.74 -20.15
CA GLU A 100 0.69 7.97 -20.23
C GLU A 100 1.22 9.08 -19.32
N LYS A 101 1.77 8.72 -18.16
CA LYS A 101 2.38 9.63 -17.18
C LYS A 101 1.45 10.76 -16.74
N ARG A 102 0.15 10.47 -16.69
CA ARG A 102 -0.90 11.40 -16.28
C ARG A 102 -1.14 11.28 -14.79
N VAL A 103 -0.63 12.25 -14.05
CA VAL A 103 -0.73 12.28 -12.59
C VAL A 103 -2.19 12.41 -12.14
N GLU A 104 -3.03 13.10 -12.90
CA GLU A 104 -4.46 13.27 -12.60
C GLU A 104 -5.22 11.93 -12.66
N GLU A 105 -4.82 11.03 -13.58
CA GLU A 105 -5.42 9.71 -13.70
C GLU A 105 -5.02 8.78 -12.54
N VAL A 106 -3.80 8.96 -12.01
CA VAL A 106 -3.37 8.31 -10.78
C VAL A 106 -4.23 8.81 -9.61
N ASP A 107 -4.39 10.13 -9.45
CA ASP A 107 -5.23 10.73 -8.39
C ASP A 107 -6.68 10.18 -8.45
N GLU A 108 -7.29 10.12 -9.63
CA GLU A 108 -8.64 9.56 -9.81
C GLU A 108 -8.72 8.07 -9.44
N THR A 109 -7.67 7.30 -9.76
CA THR A 109 -7.61 5.87 -9.45
C THR A 109 -7.47 5.64 -7.95
N GLU A 110 -6.60 6.41 -7.29
CA GLU A 110 -6.41 6.37 -5.84
C GLU A 110 -7.71 6.70 -5.12
N ASP A 111 -8.41 7.77 -5.51
CA ASP A 111 -9.69 8.16 -4.92
C ASP A 111 -10.73 7.04 -5.02
N ARG A 112 -10.80 6.33 -6.15
CA ARG A 112 -11.70 5.18 -6.33
C ARG A 112 -11.33 4.00 -5.43
N ILE A 113 -10.04 3.66 -5.36
CA ILE A 113 -9.57 2.53 -4.53
C ILE A 113 -9.74 2.86 -3.04
N ILE A 114 -9.47 4.10 -2.61
CA ILE A 114 -9.70 4.56 -1.24
C ILE A 114 -11.19 4.50 -0.91
N GLY A 115 -12.05 4.93 -1.84
CA GLY A 115 -13.49 4.83 -1.70
C GLY A 115 -13.94 3.39 -1.47
N LEU A 116 -13.36 2.44 -2.20
CA LEU A 116 -13.63 1.01 -2.06
C LEU A 116 -13.12 0.46 -0.72
N LEU A 117 -11.86 0.76 -0.35
CA LEU A 117 -11.28 0.34 0.94
C LEU A 117 -12.13 0.78 2.12
N ARG A 118 -12.58 2.05 2.13
CA ARG A 118 -13.43 2.59 3.20
C ARG A 118 -14.81 1.95 3.30
N GLN A 119 -15.32 1.40 2.20
CA GLN A 119 -16.63 0.73 2.17
C GLN A 119 -16.53 -0.73 2.59
N THR A 120 -15.41 -1.38 2.32
CA THR A 120 -15.27 -2.83 2.44
C THR A 120 -14.47 -3.26 3.67
N VAL A 121 -13.43 -2.51 4.03
CA VAL A 121 -12.55 -2.85 5.15
C VAL A 121 -13.19 -2.38 6.47
N PRO A 122 -13.37 -3.28 7.45
CA PRO A 122 -13.87 -2.90 8.77
C PRO A 122 -12.98 -1.86 9.46
N ALA A 123 -13.57 -1.01 10.29
CA ALA A 123 -12.86 0.09 10.93
C ALA A 123 -11.71 -0.39 11.84
N GLU A 124 -11.84 -1.59 12.42
CA GLU A 124 -10.85 -2.27 13.25
C GLU A 124 -9.64 -2.80 12.47
N GLU A 125 -9.78 -2.98 11.16
CA GLU A 125 -8.73 -3.44 10.25
C GLU A 125 -8.29 -2.34 9.27
N ALA A 126 -8.67 -1.08 9.47
CA ALA A 126 -8.41 0.01 8.52
C ALA A 126 -6.95 0.53 8.51
N PHE A 127 -5.96 -0.36 8.54
CA PHE A 127 -4.52 -0.05 8.58
C PHE A 127 -4.11 0.95 7.50
N PHE A 128 -4.57 0.73 6.26
CA PHE A 128 -4.30 1.61 5.14
C PHE A 128 -4.73 3.06 5.44
N SER A 129 -5.94 3.24 5.97
CA SER A 129 -6.49 4.57 6.25
C SER A 129 -5.68 5.30 7.32
N HIS A 130 -5.12 4.56 8.28
CA HIS A 130 -4.26 5.11 9.33
C HIS A 130 -2.84 5.39 8.87
N ALA A 131 -2.34 4.70 7.84
CA ALA A 131 -1.04 4.98 7.23
C ALA A 131 -1.09 6.15 6.24
N LEU A 132 -2.23 6.37 5.57
CA LEU A 132 -2.36 7.29 4.43
C LEU A 132 -1.82 8.71 4.68
N GLU A 133 -2.06 9.27 5.86
CA GLU A 133 -1.68 10.67 6.15
C GLU A 133 -0.19 10.84 6.48
N THR A 134 0.41 9.87 7.17
CA THR A 134 1.76 10.01 7.73
C THR A 134 2.81 9.16 7.03
N GLY A 135 2.36 8.18 6.26
CA GLY A 135 3.17 7.09 5.70
C GLY A 135 3.56 6.02 6.71
N GLU A 136 3.08 6.12 7.94
CA GLU A 136 3.34 5.14 9.00
C GLU A 136 2.09 4.90 9.84
N LEU A 137 2.02 3.73 10.46
CA LEU A 137 1.02 3.46 11.48
C LEU A 137 1.36 4.19 12.78
N SER A 138 0.34 4.72 13.47
CA SER A 138 0.49 5.16 14.86
C SER A 138 0.86 4.00 15.78
N ILE A 139 1.34 4.29 16.99
CA ILE A 139 1.75 3.25 17.96
C ILE A 139 0.63 2.25 18.23
N GLU A 140 -0.61 2.72 18.37
CA GLU A 140 -1.78 1.84 18.59
C GLU A 140 -1.94 0.83 17.44
N TRP A 141 -1.84 1.31 16.21
CA TRP A 141 -2.01 0.50 15.00
C TRP A 141 -0.81 -0.40 14.72
N LYS A 142 0.41 0.05 15.03
CA LYS A 142 1.62 -0.79 15.02
C LYS A 142 1.46 -1.96 15.98
N ASN A 143 0.98 -1.72 17.21
CA ASN A 143 0.75 -2.80 18.17
C ASN A 143 -0.31 -3.80 17.70
N LYS A 144 -1.39 -3.32 17.05
CA LYS A 144 -2.40 -4.19 16.43
C LYS A 144 -1.79 -5.06 15.32
N ALA A 145 -1.01 -4.46 14.42
CA ALA A 145 -0.35 -5.18 13.33
C ALA A 145 0.65 -6.23 13.87
N VAL A 146 1.47 -5.87 14.86
CA VAL A 146 2.41 -6.81 15.52
C VAL A 146 1.65 -7.96 16.15
N LYS A 147 0.52 -7.70 16.81
CA LYS A 147 -0.29 -8.76 17.41
C LYS A 147 -0.76 -9.77 16.36
N ILE A 148 -1.23 -9.30 15.21
CA ILE A 148 -1.66 -10.16 14.10
C ILE A 148 -0.48 -11.02 13.60
N LEU A 149 0.67 -10.39 13.33
CA LEU A 149 1.87 -11.08 12.84
C LEU A 149 2.38 -12.16 13.81
N VAL A 150 2.31 -11.89 15.13
CA VAL A 150 2.76 -12.84 16.16
C VAL A 150 1.76 -13.97 16.37
N GLU A 151 0.45 -13.67 16.37
CA GLU A 151 -0.59 -14.70 16.53
C GLU A 151 -0.58 -15.71 15.38
N GLU A 152 -0.27 -15.27 14.15
CA GLU A 152 -0.08 -16.17 13.00
C GLU A 152 1.10 -17.13 13.20
N ALA A 153 2.25 -16.60 13.62
CA ALA A 153 3.48 -17.38 13.80
C ALA A 153 3.31 -18.47 14.88
N GLU A 154 2.54 -18.21 15.94
CA GLU A 154 2.26 -19.20 16.99
C GLU A 154 1.27 -20.30 16.56
N VAL A 155 0.49 -20.07 15.50
CA VAL A 155 -0.43 -21.08 14.95
C VAL A 155 0.33 -22.05 14.06
N GLU A 156 1.26 -21.57 13.23
CA GLU A 156 2.10 -22.42 12.38
C GLU A 156 2.98 -23.39 13.21
N ASP A 157 3.63 -22.90 14.27
CA ASP A 157 4.48 -23.72 15.16
C ASP A 157 3.72 -24.85 15.88
N LYS A 158 2.38 -24.75 16.01
CA LYS A 158 1.56 -25.78 16.70
C LYS A 158 1.03 -26.86 15.76
N VAL A 159 1.12 -26.66 14.44
CA VAL A 159 0.64 -27.64 13.45
C VAL A 159 1.72 -28.68 13.12
N GLU A 160 3.01 -28.36 13.28
CA GLU A 160 4.11 -29.29 12.98
C GLU A 160 4.30 -30.42 14.02
N ASP A 161 3.68 -30.33 15.21
CA ASP A 161 3.83 -31.33 16.28
C ASP A 161 2.70 -32.40 16.32
N LYS A 162 1.85 -32.46 15.29
CA LYS A 162 0.74 -33.44 15.21
C LYS A 162 0.69 -34.17 13.88
N ASP A 163 1.73 -34.92 13.57
CA ASP A 163 1.59 -36.03 12.63
C ASP A 163 2.41 -37.26 13.07
N GLU A 164 1.86 -38.01 14.04
CA GLU A 164 1.96 -39.47 14.02
C GLU A 164 0.83 -40.11 14.85
N SER A 165 0.13 -41.06 14.21
CA SER A 165 -0.75 -42.09 14.80
C SER A 165 -2.24 -41.76 15.00
N SER A 166 -3.08 -42.18 14.05
CA SER A 166 -3.75 -43.50 14.10
C SER A 166 -5.05 -43.52 13.30
N ALA A 167 -5.19 -44.55 12.46
CA ALA A 167 -6.41 -44.89 11.75
C ALA A 167 -7.42 -45.65 12.64
N GLN A 168 -8.72 -45.35 12.50
CA GLN A 168 -9.85 -46.26 12.17
C GLN A 168 -11.21 -45.85 12.79
N THR A 169 -12.15 -45.55 11.87
CA THR A 169 -13.53 -46.08 11.72
C THR A 169 -14.57 -45.92 12.86
N VAL A 170 -15.74 -45.33 12.53
CA VAL A 170 -17.10 -45.95 12.51
C VAL A 170 -18.20 -44.85 12.41
N VAL A 171 -19.12 -45.03 11.46
CA VAL A 171 -20.41 -44.32 11.24
C VAL A 171 -21.52 -45.22 11.83
N PRO A 172 -22.58 -44.73 12.53
CA PRO A 172 -23.82 -44.28 11.85
C PRO A 172 -24.66 -43.17 12.52
N ALA A 173 -25.49 -42.53 11.69
CA ALA A 173 -26.58 -41.57 12.00
C ALA A 173 -27.81 -42.28 12.66
N PRO A 174 -28.87 -41.60 13.18
CA PRO A 174 -29.77 -40.72 12.39
C PRO A 174 -30.48 -39.55 13.14
N ASP A 175 -31.33 -38.85 12.38
CA ASP A 175 -32.52 -38.03 12.74
C ASP A 175 -32.42 -36.49 12.90
N SER A 176 -32.98 -35.81 11.89
CA SER A 176 -33.50 -34.42 11.84
C SER A 176 -34.88 -34.31 12.54
N PRO A 177 -35.67 -33.21 12.45
CA PRO A 177 -35.42 -31.77 12.22
C PRO A 177 -36.10 -30.87 13.31
N HIS A 178 -35.78 -29.57 13.38
CA HIS A 178 -36.75 -28.58 13.89
C HIS A 178 -36.55 -27.17 13.29
N GLU A 179 -37.67 -26.62 12.84
CA GLU A 179 -37.93 -25.35 12.15
C GLU A 179 -37.91 -24.09 13.07
N GLU A 180 -37.26 -23.01 12.61
CA GLU A 180 -37.74 -21.59 12.41
C GLU A 180 -38.53 -20.77 13.50
N PRO A 181 -38.73 -19.42 13.38
CA PRO A 181 -37.80 -18.27 13.32
C PRO A 181 -38.25 -17.13 14.33
N PRO A 182 -38.25 -15.82 13.98
CA PRO A 182 -37.25 -14.78 14.24
C PRO A 182 -37.67 -13.75 15.32
N THR A 183 -36.79 -12.83 15.74
CA THR A 183 -37.22 -11.61 16.45
C THR A 183 -36.48 -10.37 15.99
N LYS A 184 -37.29 -9.37 15.62
CA LYS A 184 -36.97 -8.04 15.13
C LYS A 184 -36.74 -7.05 16.29
N LEU A 185 -36.30 -5.85 15.91
CA LEU A 185 -36.13 -4.58 16.67
C LEU A 185 -34.78 -4.46 17.39
N SER A 186 -34.02 -3.37 17.26
CA SER A 186 -34.45 -1.98 17.06
C SER A 186 -33.39 -1.11 16.35
N GLN A 187 -33.89 -0.33 15.39
CA GLN A 187 -33.32 0.90 14.86
C GLN A 187 -33.21 1.97 15.96
N ALA A 188 -32.19 2.84 15.91
CA ALA A 188 -32.35 4.31 15.80
C ALA A 188 -31.04 5.08 16.10
N HIS A 189 -30.82 6.14 15.31
CA HIS A 189 -29.90 7.28 15.49
C HIS A 189 -28.39 6.96 15.36
N ILE A 190 -27.58 7.66 14.54
CA ILE A 190 -27.52 9.11 14.32
C ILE A 190 -27.17 9.40 12.85
N GLU A 191 -28.07 10.12 12.20
CA GLU A 191 -27.81 10.90 10.99
C GLU A 191 -26.93 12.11 11.35
N LYS A 192 -25.70 12.15 10.85
CA LYS A 192 -24.96 13.40 10.66
C LYS A 192 -24.37 13.40 9.27
N GLN A 193 -24.97 14.22 8.42
CA GLN A 193 -24.40 14.67 7.15
C GLN A 193 -23.02 15.30 7.40
N GLU A 194 -21.97 14.58 7.07
CA GLU A 194 -20.67 15.19 6.84
C GLU A 194 -20.49 15.38 5.33
N LYS A 195 -20.45 16.65 4.95
CA LYS A 195 -20.14 17.14 3.60
C LYS A 195 -18.84 16.47 3.11
N PRO A 196 -18.72 16.09 1.83
CA PRO A 196 -17.48 15.52 1.32
C PRO A 196 -16.39 16.60 1.35
N ARG A 197 -15.58 16.59 2.41
CA ARG A 197 -14.25 17.22 2.39
C ARG A 197 -13.45 16.47 1.34
N ARG A 198 -13.13 17.16 0.24
CA ARG A 198 -12.05 16.79 -0.68
C ARG A 198 -10.75 16.71 0.13
N MET A 199 -10.52 15.56 0.74
CA MET A 199 -9.24 15.16 1.31
C MET A 199 -8.48 14.63 0.11
N PHE A 200 -7.68 15.49 -0.52
CA PHE A 200 -6.67 15.05 -1.47
C PHE A 200 -5.91 13.92 -0.78
N ALA A 201 -6.04 12.69 -1.28
CA ALA A 201 -5.20 11.57 -0.88
C ALA A 201 -3.79 11.88 -1.37
N THR A 202 -3.15 12.78 -0.64
CA THR A 202 -1.82 13.28 -0.93
C THR A 202 -0.91 12.36 -0.14
N THR A 203 -0.47 11.27 -0.74
CA THR A 203 0.70 10.54 -0.25
C THR A 203 1.79 11.58 0.05
N ARG A 204 2.48 11.41 1.18
CA ARG A 204 3.29 12.44 1.84
C ARG A 204 4.32 13.16 0.95
N ARG A 205 4.69 12.59 -0.21
CA ARG A 205 5.63 13.21 -1.18
C ARG A 205 5.15 14.55 -1.71
N ARG A 206 3.88 14.70 -2.08
CA ARG A 206 3.33 15.99 -2.55
C ARG A 206 3.38 17.10 -1.50
N HIS A 207 3.29 16.78 -0.21
CA HIS A 207 3.27 17.81 0.85
C HIS A 207 4.67 18.40 1.16
N ARG A 208 5.75 17.76 0.69
CA ARG A 208 7.12 18.22 0.94
C ARG A 208 7.53 19.40 0.05
N ASP A 209 6.95 19.52 -1.15
CA ASP A 209 7.30 20.60 -2.09
C ASP A 209 6.55 21.92 -1.84
N LEU A 210 5.46 21.91 -1.07
CA LEU A 210 4.68 23.11 -0.74
C LEU A 210 5.20 23.90 0.47
N LYS A 211 6.27 23.44 1.15
CA LYS A 211 6.91 24.14 2.27
C LYS A 211 8.35 24.54 1.97
N LYS A 212 8.59 25.27 0.89
CA LYS A 212 9.78 26.10 0.72
C LYS A 212 9.39 27.56 0.74
N ASN A 213 9.12 28.10 1.93
CA ASN A 213 9.24 29.53 2.17
C ASN A 213 9.58 29.78 3.64
N ALA A 214 10.56 30.66 3.81
CA ALA A 214 11.12 31.25 5.02
C ALA A 214 12.36 30.55 5.63
N LEU A 215 13.37 31.41 5.85
CA LEU A 215 14.65 31.26 6.58
C LEU A 215 15.84 30.86 5.68
N SER A 216 16.92 31.63 5.48
CA SER A 216 17.33 32.95 5.99
C SER A 216 18.40 33.51 5.04
N THR A 217 18.16 34.68 4.45
CA THR A 217 19.19 35.42 3.71
C THR A 217 20.02 36.22 4.70
N THR A 218 21.07 35.62 5.27
CA THR A 218 22.05 36.40 6.06
C THR A 218 23.07 37.04 5.12
N ARG A 219 22.70 38.25 4.71
CA ARG A 219 23.53 39.27 4.09
C ARG A 219 24.71 39.60 5.01
N ARG A 220 25.95 39.27 4.60
CA ARG A 220 27.15 39.99 5.05
C ARG A 220 28.02 40.33 3.85
N SER A 221 28.08 41.62 3.59
CA SER A 221 28.77 42.25 2.50
C SER A 221 30.11 42.85 2.98
N HIS A 222 31.12 42.70 2.11
CA HIS A 222 32.38 43.46 1.98
C HIS A 222 33.47 43.35 3.06
N THR A 223 34.66 42.91 2.62
CA THR A 223 35.75 43.86 2.27
C THR A 223 36.59 43.30 1.12
N ALA A 224 36.83 44.16 0.12
CA ALA A 224 37.69 43.94 -1.02
C ALA A 224 39.17 43.90 -0.61
N SER A 225 39.98 43.11 -1.33
CA SER A 225 41.40 43.43 -1.50
C SER A 225 41.82 43.06 -2.92
N THR A 226 42.05 44.11 -3.69
CA THR A 226 42.45 44.14 -5.09
C THR A 226 43.97 44.07 -5.18
N VAL A 227 44.59 43.03 -5.76
CA VAL A 227 45.91 43.17 -6.42
C VAL A 227 46.08 42.18 -7.58
N ARG A 228 45.92 42.74 -8.79
CA ARG A 228 46.54 42.52 -10.13
C ARG A 228 46.74 41.11 -10.76
N PRO A 229 46.47 41.00 -12.08
CA PRO A 229 46.80 39.85 -12.92
C PRO A 229 48.17 39.99 -13.60
N LYS A 230 48.78 38.87 -13.98
CA LYS A 230 49.87 38.80 -14.98
C LYS A 230 49.85 37.42 -15.68
N PRO A 231 50.43 37.28 -16.87
CA PRO A 231 49.67 37.17 -18.12
C PRO A 231 49.88 35.82 -18.82
N ALA A 232 49.04 35.57 -19.83
CA ALA A 232 49.21 34.50 -20.79
C ALA A 232 50.56 34.61 -21.53
N LEU A 233 51.25 33.47 -21.63
CA LEU A 233 52.34 33.24 -22.57
C LEU A 233 51.81 32.31 -23.67
N LEU A 234 51.42 32.92 -24.79
CA LEU A 234 51.60 32.33 -26.12
C LEU A 234 53.10 32.39 -26.44
N ASP A 235 53.70 31.29 -26.86
CA ASP A 235 54.12 31.11 -28.26
C ASP A 235 55.08 29.93 -28.50
N THR A 236 54.82 29.23 -29.62
CA THR A 236 55.76 28.53 -30.53
C THR A 236 56.50 27.29 -29.99
N LYS A 237 56.53 26.12 -30.65
CA LYS A 237 56.52 25.73 -32.07
C LYS A 237 55.79 24.39 -32.26
#